data_AF-A0A4V3WYR6-F1
#
_entry.id   AF-A0A4V3WYR6-F1
#
_cell.length_a   1.000
_cell.length_b   1.000
_cell.length_c   1.000
_cell.angle_alpha   90.00
_cell.angle_beta   90.00
_cell.angle_gamma   90.00
#
_symmetry.space_group_name_H-M   'P 1'
#
loop_
_entity.id
_entity.type
_entity.pdbx_description
1 polymer ?
#
loop_
_entity_poly.entity_id
_entity_poly.type
_entity_poly.pdbx_seq_one_letter_code
_entity_poly.pdbx_strand_id
1 'polypeptide(L)'
;MRLLQIWNLNFRKCRYMTTIELRELLDRYKHLGTEYVPETKSTLIGRAPHVAPEAWLNSMYGCLSEYEIENIEQSISKKIPVQYRDFLANCSNGLNLMGTTLCLFGYRSMVGRDMVACRQPFDIISLNKYKSERPRNATADMFFIGGYDWDGSQVYLTKDGKVHFCAPNDCLSLKEWESLDDFLLSEIHRIYCLFDENGVEYDDSTLTTPI
;
A
#
# COMPACT_ATOMS: atom_id res chain seq x y z
N MET A 1 39.33 0.96 17.50
CA MET A 1 38.32 0.31 16.64
C MET A 1 37.03 0.00 17.42
N ARG A 2 36.44 0.98 18.12
CA ARG A 2 35.20 0.87 18.92
C ARG A 2 34.51 2.24 19.06
N LEU A 3 34.37 2.99 17.97
CA LEU A 3 33.67 4.29 17.98
C LEU A 3 32.64 4.45 16.84
N LEU A 4 32.58 3.51 15.90
CA LEU A 4 31.64 3.57 14.75
C LEU A 4 30.34 2.80 14.97
N GLN A 5 30.20 2.04 16.07
CA GLN A 5 29.04 1.18 16.31
C GLN A 5 27.94 1.82 17.17
N ILE A 6 28.15 3.04 17.68
CA ILE A 6 27.21 3.73 18.58
C ILE A 6 26.40 4.81 17.84
N TRP A 7 26.79 5.19 16.62
CA TRP A 7 26.09 6.20 15.83
C TRP A 7 24.84 5.70 15.08
N ASN A 8 24.57 4.38 15.07
CA ASN A 8 23.47 3.78 14.30
C ASN A 8 22.24 3.35 15.11
N LEU A 9 22.21 3.59 16.43
CA LEU A 9 21.13 3.09 17.29
C LEU A 9 20.21 4.17 17.88
N ASN A 10 20.43 5.47 17.59
CA ASN A 10 19.68 6.56 18.22
C ASN A 10 19.02 7.59 17.28
N PHE A 11 18.89 7.31 15.97
CA PHE A 11 18.18 8.19 15.02
C PHE A 11 16.83 7.66 14.51
N ARG A 12 16.37 6.48 14.94
CA ARG A 12 15.10 5.86 14.50
C ARG A 12 13.85 6.41 15.21
N LYS A 13 13.76 7.70 15.48
CA LYS A 13 12.59 8.26 16.20
C LYS A 13 11.64 9.16 15.42
N CYS A 14 11.92 9.54 14.16
CA CYS A 14 11.00 10.34 13.34
C CYS A 14 11.35 10.27 11.83
N ARG A 15 11.53 9.09 11.24
CA ARG A 15 11.70 8.99 9.78
C ARG A 15 10.72 7.97 9.21
N TYR A 16 9.82 8.43 8.35
CA TYR A 16 8.94 7.59 7.57
C TYR A 16 9.71 6.88 6.45
N MET A 17 9.21 5.72 6.01
CA MET A 17 9.76 4.96 4.90
C MET A 17 9.85 5.82 3.63
N THR A 18 11.04 5.87 3.05
CA THR A 18 11.29 6.61 1.81
C THR A 18 10.94 5.78 0.56
N THR A 19 10.71 6.45 -0.58
CA THR A 19 10.56 5.76 -1.88
C THR A 19 11.72 4.81 -2.18
N ILE A 20 12.95 5.17 -1.82
CA ILE A 20 14.14 4.34 -2.07
C ILE A 20 14.08 3.07 -1.23
N GLU A 21 13.79 3.17 0.06
CA GLU A 21 13.67 2.00 0.95
C GLU A 21 12.55 1.06 0.51
N LEU A 22 11.37 1.62 0.20
CA LEU A 22 10.27 0.81 -0.33
C LEU A 22 10.69 0.12 -1.63
N ARG A 23 11.36 0.85 -2.53
CA ARG A 23 11.83 0.30 -3.80
C ARG A 23 12.83 -0.84 -3.61
N GLU A 24 13.77 -0.70 -2.69
CA GLU A 24 14.75 -1.75 -2.37
C GLU A 24 14.08 -3.05 -1.90
N LEU A 25 13.00 -2.95 -1.12
CA LEU A 25 12.19 -4.10 -0.74
C LEU A 25 11.50 -4.73 -1.96
N LEU A 26 10.88 -3.91 -2.81
CA LEU A 26 10.14 -4.40 -3.99
C LEU A 26 11.04 -4.98 -5.08
N ASP A 27 12.29 -4.54 -5.14
CA ASP A 27 13.30 -4.99 -6.09
C ASP A 27 13.65 -6.49 -5.98
N ARG A 28 13.13 -7.20 -4.97
CA ARG A 28 13.20 -8.68 -4.88
C ARG A 28 12.78 -9.38 -6.18
N TYR A 29 11.80 -8.83 -6.90
CA TYR A 29 11.27 -9.43 -8.13
C TYR A 29 11.71 -8.71 -9.41
N LYS A 30 12.68 -7.79 -9.35
CA LYS A 30 13.10 -7.02 -10.52
C LYS A 30 13.73 -7.86 -11.63
N HIS A 31 14.25 -9.05 -11.31
CA HIS A 31 14.79 -9.99 -12.29
C HIS A 31 13.74 -10.50 -13.27
N LEU A 32 12.45 -10.46 -12.89
CA LEU A 32 11.31 -10.77 -13.75
C LEU A 32 10.90 -9.56 -14.63
N GLY A 33 11.64 -8.46 -14.58
CA GLY A 33 11.43 -7.26 -15.39
C GLY A 33 10.92 -6.06 -14.59
N THR A 34 11.06 -4.87 -15.18
CA THR A 34 10.55 -3.61 -14.64
C THR A 34 10.08 -2.72 -15.78
N GLU A 35 9.04 -1.94 -15.55
CA GLU A 35 8.53 -0.96 -16.52
C GLU A 35 8.14 0.34 -15.83
N TYR A 36 8.47 1.47 -16.45
CA TYR A 36 8.02 2.78 -16.02
C TYR A 36 6.99 3.30 -17.02
N VAL A 37 5.83 3.73 -16.52
CA VAL A 37 4.70 4.22 -17.31
C VAL A 37 4.62 5.74 -17.11
N PRO A 38 5.11 6.56 -18.06
CA PRO A 38 5.26 8.01 -17.86
C PRO A 38 3.93 8.74 -17.58
N GLU A 39 2.85 8.30 -18.22
CA GLU A 39 1.53 8.93 -18.15
C GLU A 39 0.93 8.90 -16.74
N THR A 40 1.17 7.81 -16.01
CA THR A 40 0.69 7.62 -14.64
C THR A 40 1.81 7.66 -13.61
N LYS A 41 3.05 7.87 -14.06
CA LYS A 41 4.28 7.82 -13.25
C LYS A 41 4.40 6.53 -12.45
N SER A 42 3.86 5.43 -12.99
CA SER A 42 3.88 4.14 -12.30
C SER A 42 5.17 3.42 -12.58
N THR A 43 5.68 2.73 -11.55
CA THR A 43 6.74 1.75 -11.76
C THR A 43 6.23 0.36 -11.42
N LEU A 44 6.22 -0.49 -12.43
CA LEU A 44 5.77 -1.87 -12.38
C LEU A 44 7.01 -2.78 -12.22
N ILE A 45 6.93 -3.76 -11.33
CA ILE A 45 8.07 -4.59 -10.92
C ILE A 45 7.64 -6.05 -10.90
N GLY A 46 8.40 -6.87 -11.63
CA GLY A 46 8.24 -8.30 -11.80
C GLY A 46 7.04 -8.67 -12.67
N ARG A 47 7.28 -9.07 -13.92
CA ARG A 47 6.20 -9.53 -14.81
C ARG A 47 5.65 -10.87 -14.33
N ALA A 48 4.32 -11.04 -14.43
CA ALA A 48 3.61 -12.23 -13.96
C ALA A 48 2.70 -12.83 -15.07
N PRO A 49 3.28 -13.30 -16.21
CA PRO A 49 2.48 -13.82 -17.33
C PRO A 49 1.64 -15.05 -16.99
N HIS A 50 1.97 -15.76 -15.90
CA HIS A 50 1.16 -16.85 -15.36
C HIS A 50 -0.20 -16.39 -14.80
N VAL A 51 -0.30 -15.14 -14.36
CA VAL A 51 -1.57 -14.53 -13.91
C VAL A 51 -2.33 -13.96 -15.11
N ALA A 52 -1.69 -13.08 -15.87
CA ALA A 52 -2.20 -12.57 -17.14
C ALA A 52 -1.05 -11.98 -17.97
N PRO A 53 -1.18 -11.89 -19.31
CA PRO A 53 -0.08 -11.42 -20.18
C PRO A 53 0.52 -10.06 -19.79
N GLU A 54 -0.31 -9.17 -19.23
CA GLU A 54 0.03 -7.80 -18.85
C GLU A 54 0.09 -7.60 -17.31
N ALA A 55 0.13 -8.70 -16.54
CA ALA A 55 0.18 -8.65 -15.09
C ALA A 55 1.59 -8.37 -14.56
N TRP A 56 1.62 -7.68 -13.42
CA TRP A 56 2.82 -7.32 -12.69
C TRP A 56 2.63 -7.67 -11.22
N LEU A 57 3.67 -8.16 -10.57
CA LEU A 57 3.64 -8.54 -9.16
C LEU A 57 3.48 -7.31 -8.28
N ASN A 58 4.34 -6.29 -8.46
CA ASN A 58 4.32 -5.11 -7.62
C ASN A 58 4.17 -3.83 -8.46
N SER A 59 3.46 -2.85 -7.93
CA SER A 59 3.27 -1.53 -8.57
C SER A 59 3.42 -0.40 -7.54
N MET A 60 4.37 0.50 -7.81
CA MET A 60 4.48 1.79 -7.12
C MET A 60 3.97 2.89 -8.04
N TYR A 61 3.45 3.97 -7.47
CA TYR A 61 2.82 5.06 -8.22
C TYR A 61 3.49 6.39 -7.87
N GLY A 62 3.64 7.27 -8.85
CA GLY A 62 4.28 8.56 -8.66
C GLY A 62 3.59 9.39 -7.58
N CYS A 63 4.37 9.99 -6.70
CA CYS A 63 3.88 10.74 -5.55
C CYS A 63 2.95 11.89 -5.93
N LEU A 64 2.06 12.22 -4.99
CA LEU A 64 1.09 13.29 -5.12
C LEU A 64 1.70 14.65 -4.79
N SER A 65 1.24 15.66 -5.52
CA SER A 65 1.46 17.05 -5.16
C SER A 65 0.59 17.48 -3.97
N GLU A 66 0.98 18.57 -3.31
CA GLU A 66 0.18 19.17 -2.24
C GLU A 66 -1.24 19.49 -2.71
N TYR A 67 -1.38 20.03 -3.92
CA TYR A 67 -2.67 20.36 -4.52
C TYR A 67 -3.57 19.12 -4.67
N GLU A 68 -3.03 17.98 -5.11
CA GLU A 68 -3.78 16.73 -5.21
C GLU A 68 -4.22 16.22 -3.84
N ILE A 69 -3.35 16.29 -2.84
CA ILE A 69 -3.67 15.92 -1.45
C ILE A 69 -4.80 16.80 -0.90
N GLU A 70 -4.72 18.11 -1.07
CA GLU A 70 -5.76 19.04 -0.65
C GLU A 70 -7.10 18.75 -1.34
N ASN A 71 -7.08 18.42 -2.63
CA ASN A 71 -8.30 18.05 -3.37
C ASN A 71 -8.94 16.76 -2.85
N ILE A 72 -8.13 15.76 -2.47
CA ILE A 72 -8.64 14.53 -1.84
C ILE A 72 -9.31 14.88 -0.53
N GLU A 73 -8.62 15.63 0.35
CA GLU A 73 -9.12 16.02 1.67
C GLU A 73 -10.43 16.81 1.60
N GLN A 74 -10.55 17.72 0.62
CA GLN A 74 -11.78 18.44 0.34
C GLN A 74 -12.88 17.48 -0.12
N SER A 75 -12.56 16.56 -1.06
CA SER A 75 -13.52 15.62 -1.64
C SER A 75 -14.13 14.64 -0.64
N ILE A 76 -13.34 14.24 0.37
CA ILE A 76 -13.79 13.37 1.46
C ILE A 76 -14.21 14.15 2.72
N SER A 77 -14.08 15.48 2.71
CA SER A 77 -14.37 16.38 3.85
C SER A 77 -13.66 15.96 5.15
N LYS A 78 -12.42 15.48 5.04
CA LYS A 78 -11.60 14.96 6.14
C LYS A 78 -10.13 15.10 5.82
N LYS A 79 -9.30 15.38 6.83
CA LYS A 79 -7.84 15.38 6.70
C LYS A 79 -7.30 13.96 6.61
N ILE A 80 -6.34 13.73 5.72
CA ILE A 80 -5.60 12.47 5.65
C ILE A 80 -4.67 12.40 6.87
N PRO A 81 -4.59 11.28 7.61
CA PRO A 81 -3.63 11.12 8.69
C PRO A 81 -2.20 11.43 8.22
N VAL A 82 -1.45 12.18 9.03
CA VAL A 82 -0.14 12.75 8.63
C VAL A 82 0.81 11.71 8.04
N GLN A 83 0.82 10.50 8.58
CA GLN A 83 1.70 9.41 8.14
C GLN A 83 1.34 8.93 6.72
N TYR A 84 0.05 8.78 6.44
CA TYR A 84 -0.41 8.36 5.12
C TYR A 84 -0.31 9.49 4.10
N ARG A 85 -0.53 10.73 4.56
CA ARG A 85 -0.30 11.92 3.74
C ARG A 85 1.16 12.01 3.32
N ASP A 86 2.09 11.77 4.26
CA ASP A 86 3.53 11.72 3.97
C ASP A 86 3.86 10.60 3.00
N PHE A 87 3.32 9.39 3.21
CA PHE A 87 3.46 8.29 2.27
C PHE A 87 3.01 8.66 0.84
N LEU A 88 1.83 9.27 0.68
CA LEU A 88 1.31 9.68 -0.62
C LEU A 88 2.16 10.78 -1.29
N ALA A 89 2.69 11.72 -0.51
CA ALA A 89 3.47 12.86 -1.00
C ALA A 89 4.94 12.53 -1.29
N ASN A 90 5.53 11.61 -0.53
CA ASN A 90 6.97 11.43 -0.44
C ASN A 90 7.45 9.99 -0.66
N CYS A 91 6.54 9.02 -0.70
CA CYS A 91 6.87 7.61 -0.89
C CYS A 91 6.24 7.01 -2.15
N SER A 92 4.90 6.91 -2.19
CA SER A 92 4.15 6.37 -3.33
C SER A 92 2.67 6.75 -3.25
N ASN A 93 2.04 7.04 -4.39
CA ASN A 93 0.59 7.27 -4.48
C ASN A 93 -0.20 5.94 -4.42
N GLY A 94 -0.20 5.29 -3.26
CA GLY A 94 -0.71 3.93 -3.09
C GLY A 94 0.35 2.87 -3.43
N LEU A 95 -0.03 1.59 -3.40
CA LEU A 95 0.88 0.46 -3.63
C LEU A 95 0.06 -0.78 -3.99
N ASN A 96 0.49 -1.57 -4.97
CA ASN A 96 0.01 -2.95 -5.12
C ASN A 96 1.18 -3.89 -4.88
N LEU A 97 0.97 -4.90 -4.04
CA LEU A 97 1.94 -5.93 -3.71
C LEU A 97 1.41 -7.30 -4.16
N MET A 98 2.27 -8.09 -4.80
CA MET A 98 1.99 -9.44 -5.32
C MET A 98 0.58 -9.59 -5.93
N GLY A 99 0.29 -8.84 -7.00
CA GLY A 99 -0.97 -8.97 -7.74
C GLY A 99 -2.21 -8.50 -6.98
N THR A 100 -2.04 -7.59 -6.01
CA THR A 100 -3.05 -7.04 -5.07
C THR A 100 -3.30 -7.84 -3.80
N THR A 101 -2.48 -8.86 -3.50
CA THR A 101 -2.48 -9.56 -2.21
C THR A 101 -2.60 -8.56 -1.04
N LEU A 102 -1.82 -7.49 -1.11
CA LEU A 102 -2.05 -6.25 -0.36
C LEU A 102 -2.10 -5.09 -1.34
N CYS A 103 -3.08 -4.21 -1.16
CA CYS A 103 -3.13 -2.93 -1.86
C CYS A 103 -3.33 -1.77 -0.90
N LEU A 104 -2.61 -0.68 -1.16
CA LEU A 104 -2.78 0.63 -0.54
C LEU A 104 -3.34 1.60 -1.56
N PHE A 105 -4.42 2.29 -1.18
CA PHE A 105 -5.20 3.15 -2.05
C PHE A 105 -4.53 4.51 -2.17
N GLY A 106 -4.63 5.10 -3.36
CA GLY A 106 -4.08 6.40 -3.67
C GLY A 106 -5.11 7.22 -4.44
N TYR A 107 -4.68 8.33 -5.01
CA TYR A 107 -5.51 9.14 -5.87
C TYR A 107 -5.49 8.61 -7.30
N ARG A 108 -6.68 8.42 -7.87
CA ARG A 108 -6.87 8.01 -9.26
C ARG A 108 -7.29 9.22 -10.09
N SER A 109 -6.42 9.66 -11.00
CA SER A 109 -6.65 10.86 -11.81
C SER A 109 -7.23 10.57 -13.20
N MET A 110 -7.10 9.34 -13.72
CA MET A 110 -7.67 8.98 -15.02
C MET A 110 -8.82 7.99 -14.88
N VAL A 111 -9.86 8.24 -15.67
CA VAL A 111 -11.03 7.39 -15.80
C VAL A 111 -10.90 6.60 -17.10
N GLY A 112 -11.03 5.27 -17.03
CA GLY A 112 -10.90 4.40 -18.20
C GLY A 112 -10.53 2.98 -17.82
N ARG A 113 -10.56 2.09 -18.82
CA ARG A 113 -10.12 0.67 -18.71
C ARG A 113 -9.04 0.31 -19.74
N ASP A 114 -8.46 1.29 -20.42
CA ASP A 114 -7.30 1.04 -21.25
C ASP A 114 -6.08 0.71 -20.39
N MET A 115 -5.03 0.18 -21.02
CA MET A 115 -3.86 -0.31 -20.31
C MET A 115 -3.21 0.77 -19.44
N VAL A 116 -3.12 2.00 -19.95
CA VAL A 116 -2.48 3.12 -19.26
C VAL A 116 -3.33 3.58 -18.08
N ALA A 117 -4.64 3.78 -18.29
CA ALA A 117 -5.56 4.17 -17.23
C ALA A 117 -5.67 3.12 -16.10
N CYS A 118 -5.34 1.86 -16.38
CA CYS A 118 -5.28 0.79 -15.39
C CYS A 118 -4.00 0.79 -14.53
N ARG A 119 -2.91 1.45 -14.96
CA ARG A 119 -1.67 1.57 -14.18
C ARG A 119 -1.77 2.72 -13.18
N GLN A 120 -2.69 2.60 -12.23
CA GLN A 120 -3.00 3.59 -11.19
C GLN A 120 -3.45 2.86 -9.92
N PRO A 121 -3.35 3.47 -8.74
CA PRO A 121 -3.88 2.85 -7.52
C PRO A 121 -5.41 2.73 -7.57
N PHE A 122 -5.95 1.96 -6.64
CA PHE A 122 -7.37 2.08 -6.28
C PHE A 122 -7.64 3.43 -5.60
N ASP A 123 -8.85 3.97 -5.82
CA ASP A 123 -9.17 5.35 -5.47
C ASP A 123 -9.53 5.54 -3.98
N ILE A 124 -8.70 6.31 -3.28
CA ILE A 124 -8.85 6.60 -1.86
C ILE A 124 -10.04 7.48 -1.54
N ILE A 125 -10.49 8.30 -2.51
CA ILE A 125 -11.70 9.12 -2.35
C ILE A 125 -12.90 8.19 -2.20
N SER A 126 -13.08 7.24 -3.13
CA SER A 126 -14.18 6.27 -3.09
C SER A 126 -14.22 5.51 -1.76
N LEU A 127 -13.07 4.99 -1.31
CA LEU A 127 -12.93 4.23 -0.06
C LEU A 127 -13.36 5.03 1.18
N ASN A 128 -13.04 6.33 1.25
CA ASN A 128 -13.32 7.14 2.44
C ASN A 128 -14.60 8.01 2.34
N LYS A 129 -15.11 8.24 1.12
CA LYS A 129 -16.33 9.05 0.89
C LYS A 129 -17.60 8.23 1.04
N TYR A 130 -17.63 7.03 0.48
CA TYR A 130 -18.84 6.22 0.44
C TYR A 130 -18.87 5.22 1.59
N LYS A 131 -19.94 5.26 2.40
CA LYS A 131 -20.10 4.32 3.52
C LYS A 131 -20.24 2.86 3.08
N SER A 132 -20.66 2.61 1.83
CA SER A 132 -20.78 1.28 1.25
C SER A 132 -19.45 0.57 1.07
N GLU A 133 -18.35 1.33 0.95
CA GLU A 133 -17.00 0.79 0.72
C GLU A 133 -16.30 0.37 2.03
N ARG A 134 -16.97 0.51 3.19
CA ARG A 134 -16.39 0.26 4.51
C ARG A 134 -17.32 -0.59 5.37
N PRO A 135 -16.79 -1.31 6.38
CA PRO A 135 -17.62 -1.99 7.35
C PRO A 135 -18.65 -1.06 7.99
N ARG A 136 -19.83 -1.61 8.31
CA ARG A 136 -20.98 -0.81 8.79
C ARG A 136 -20.72 -0.10 10.12
N ASN A 137 -19.84 -0.65 10.95
CA ASN A 137 -19.44 -0.08 12.23
C ASN A 137 -18.24 0.88 12.14
N ALA A 138 -17.78 1.25 10.95
CA ALA A 138 -16.70 2.20 10.76
C ALA A 138 -17.06 3.60 11.31
N THR A 139 -16.21 4.15 12.17
CA THR A 139 -16.40 5.47 12.77
C THR A 139 -15.74 6.58 11.95
N ALA A 140 -16.01 7.84 12.29
CA ALA A 140 -15.40 8.98 11.62
C ALA A 140 -13.89 9.11 11.90
N ASP A 141 -13.38 8.51 12.97
CA ASP A 141 -11.96 8.56 13.35
C ASP A 141 -11.09 7.59 12.53
N MET A 142 -11.70 6.54 11.98
CA MET A 142 -11.01 5.56 11.14
C MET A 142 -10.78 6.12 9.74
N PHE A 143 -9.56 6.02 9.23
CA PHE A 143 -9.20 6.41 7.87
C PHE A 143 -8.70 5.18 7.11
N PHE A 144 -9.48 4.72 6.14
CA PHE A 144 -9.19 3.48 5.44
C PHE A 144 -8.17 3.73 4.34
N ILE A 145 -7.15 2.87 4.28
CA ILE A 145 -5.98 3.06 3.43
C ILE A 145 -5.77 1.92 2.44
N GLY A 146 -6.45 0.79 2.59
CA GLY A 146 -6.19 -0.37 1.76
C GLY A 146 -6.88 -1.63 2.24
N GLY A 147 -6.42 -2.76 1.73
CA GLY A 147 -6.98 -4.07 2.07
C GLY A 147 -6.25 -5.23 1.39
N TYR A 148 -6.73 -6.43 1.70
CA TYR A 148 -6.26 -7.70 1.14
C TYR A 148 -7.31 -8.27 0.20
N ASP A 149 -6.90 -8.80 -0.94
CA ASP A 149 -7.80 -9.30 -1.97
C ASP A 149 -8.44 -10.66 -1.64
N TRP A 150 -7.78 -11.47 -0.80
CA TRP A 150 -8.21 -12.81 -0.40
C TRP A 150 -9.67 -12.87 0.08
N ASP A 151 -10.05 -11.99 0.99
CA ASP A 151 -11.39 -11.93 1.57
C ASP A 151 -12.02 -10.53 1.52
N GLY A 152 -11.31 -9.53 0.99
CA GLY A 152 -11.73 -8.14 0.99
C GLY A 152 -11.60 -7.45 2.35
N SER A 153 -10.79 -8.02 3.25
CA SER A 153 -10.45 -7.41 4.53
C SER A 153 -9.73 -6.08 4.33
N GLN A 154 -9.88 -5.18 5.30
CA GLN A 154 -9.48 -3.79 5.12
C GLN A 154 -8.47 -3.35 6.16
N VAL A 155 -7.69 -2.34 5.78
CA VAL A 155 -6.68 -1.69 6.61
C VAL A 155 -7.06 -0.23 6.82
N TYR A 156 -7.03 0.22 8.08
CA TYR A 156 -7.29 1.61 8.43
C TYR A 156 -6.28 2.17 9.44
N LEU A 157 -6.15 3.48 9.44
CA LEU A 157 -5.36 4.26 10.39
C LEU A 157 -6.27 4.95 11.40
N THR A 158 -5.75 5.09 12.62
CA THR A 158 -6.32 5.92 13.70
C THR A 158 -5.48 7.16 13.95
N LYS A 159 -6.02 8.10 14.73
CA LYS A 159 -5.39 9.41 15.01
C LYS A 159 -4.05 9.32 15.74
N ASP A 160 -3.83 8.26 16.50
CA ASP A 160 -2.58 7.95 17.18
C ASP A 160 -1.50 7.38 16.23
N GLY A 161 -1.85 7.12 14.97
CA GLY A 161 -0.92 6.62 13.96
C GLY A 161 -0.78 5.11 13.92
N LYS A 162 -1.60 4.38 14.67
CA LYS A 162 -1.65 2.92 14.57
C LYS A 162 -2.36 2.49 13.30
N VAL A 163 -1.88 1.40 12.72
CA VAL A 163 -2.51 0.71 11.59
C VAL A 163 -3.28 -0.47 12.14
N HIS A 164 -4.49 -0.67 11.65
CA HIS A 164 -5.37 -1.77 12.05
C HIS A 164 -5.81 -2.56 10.83
N PHE A 165 -5.76 -3.88 10.96
CA PHE A 165 -6.36 -4.84 10.05
C PHE A 165 -7.71 -5.29 10.62
N CYS A 166 -8.74 -5.36 9.77
CA CYS A 166 -10.10 -5.71 10.17
C CYS A 166 -10.83 -6.52 9.10
N ALA A 167 -11.88 -7.23 9.52
CA ALA A 167 -12.70 -8.04 8.63
C ALA A 167 -13.47 -7.16 7.62
N PRO A 168 -13.91 -7.71 6.47
CA PRO A 168 -14.61 -6.94 5.43
C PRO A 168 -15.89 -6.25 5.93
N ASN A 169 -16.53 -6.82 6.96
CA ASN A 169 -17.81 -6.37 7.48
C ASN A 169 -17.76 -5.90 8.94
N ASP A 170 -16.59 -5.91 9.57
CA ASP A 170 -16.42 -5.50 10.98
C ASP A 170 -15.07 -4.79 11.20
N CYS A 171 -15.11 -3.55 11.67
CA CYS A 171 -13.94 -2.74 12.03
C CYS A 171 -13.22 -3.18 13.32
N LEU A 172 -13.65 -4.23 14.01
CA LEU A 172 -12.88 -4.77 15.13
C LEU A 172 -11.46 -5.09 14.65
N SER A 173 -10.47 -4.48 15.29
CA SER A 173 -9.07 -4.72 14.96
C SER A 173 -8.73 -6.17 15.30
N LEU A 174 -8.38 -6.93 14.26
CA LEU A 174 -7.90 -8.30 14.37
C LEU A 174 -6.38 -8.33 14.60
N LYS A 175 -5.69 -7.31 14.07
CA LYS A 175 -4.27 -7.06 14.26
C LYS A 175 -3.97 -5.57 14.19
N GLU A 176 -2.94 -5.13 14.90
CA GLU A 176 -2.47 -3.75 14.89
C GLU A 176 -0.95 -3.65 14.74
N TRP A 177 -0.51 -2.52 14.20
CA TRP A 177 0.89 -2.10 14.13
C TRP A 177 1.04 -0.71 14.72
N GLU A 178 2.19 -0.45 15.33
CA GLU A 178 2.49 0.84 15.97
C GLU A 178 2.66 1.98 14.97
N SER A 179 2.94 1.67 13.70
CA SER A 179 3.12 2.66 12.64
C SER A 179 2.87 2.10 11.24
N LEU A 180 2.71 2.98 10.25
CA LEU A 180 2.66 2.62 8.83
C LEU A 180 3.92 1.91 8.35
N ASP A 181 5.10 2.29 8.85
CA ASP A 181 6.37 1.68 8.47
C ASP A 181 6.49 0.25 9.02
N ASP A 182 6.08 0.02 10.27
CA ASP A 182 6.05 -1.31 10.88
C ASP A 182 5.08 -2.23 10.12
N PHE A 183 3.92 -1.70 9.73
CA PHE A 183 2.96 -2.39 8.89
C PHE A 183 3.58 -2.78 7.53
N LEU A 184 4.08 -1.80 6.77
CA LEU A 184 4.65 -2.03 5.45
C LEU A 184 5.80 -3.04 5.48
N LEU A 185 6.76 -2.85 6.39
CA LEU A 185 7.93 -3.72 6.47
C LEU A 185 7.53 -5.16 6.83
N SER A 186 6.69 -5.32 7.86
CA SER A 186 6.29 -6.67 8.30
C SER A 186 5.43 -7.38 7.26
N GLU A 187 4.51 -6.67 6.61
CA GLU A 187 3.61 -7.26 5.62
C GLU A 187 4.29 -7.56 4.29
N ILE A 188 5.20 -6.70 3.80
CA ILE A 188 6.00 -7.02 2.62
C ILE A 188 6.83 -8.29 2.86
N HIS A 189 7.49 -8.39 4.02
CA HIS A 189 8.26 -9.59 4.36
C HIS A 189 7.37 -10.84 4.48
N ARG A 190 6.22 -10.74 5.14
CA ARG A 190 5.28 -11.86 5.32
C ARG A 190 4.74 -12.33 3.97
N ILE A 191 4.22 -11.42 3.15
CA ILE A 191 3.60 -11.74 1.86
C ILE A 191 4.63 -12.37 0.93
N TYR A 192 5.88 -11.88 0.91
CA TYR A 192 6.93 -12.48 0.08
C TYR A 192 7.36 -13.89 0.48
N CYS A 193 6.97 -14.39 1.65
CA CYS A 193 7.16 -15.79 2.02
C CYS A 193 6.09 -16.71 1.42
N LEU A 194 4.99 -16.17 0.89
CA LEU A 194 3.89 -16.92 0.29
C LEU A 194 4.14 -17.27 -1.19
N PHE A 195 5.15 -16.65 -1.81
CA PHE A 195 5.45 -16.77 -3.24
C PHE A 195 6.88 -17.25 -3.49
N ASP A 196 7.05 -18.00 -4.58
CA ASP A 196 8.34 -18.45 -5.08
C ASP A 196 9.14 -17.33 -5.77
N GLU A 197 10.33 -17.64 -6.28
CA GLU A 197 11.20 -16.67 -6.96
C GLU A 197 10.63 -16.12 -8.29
N ASN A 198 9.62 -16.78 -8.86
CA ASN A 198 8.91 -16.38 -10.06
C ASN A 198 7.61 -15.61 -9.76
N GLY A 199 7.29 -15.40 -8.47
CA GLY A 199 6.07 -14.76 -8.03
C GLY A 199 4.83 -15.62 -8.22
N VAL A 200 5.00 -16.95 -8.17
CA VAL A 200 3.90 -17.92 -8.12
C VAL A 200 3.65 -18.27 -6.66
N GLU A 201 2.39 -18.27 -6.22
CA GLU A 201 2.02 -18.70 -4.87
C GLU A 201 2.40 -20.16 -4.64
N TYR A 202 2.96 -20.47 -3.47
CA TYR A 202 3.26 -21.86 -3.10
C TYR A 202 2.00 -22.70 -2.90
N ASP A 203 0.93 -22.08 -2.40
CA ASP A 203 -0.37 -22.70 -2.11
C ASP A 203 -1.48 -21.66 -2.16
N ASP A 204 -2.32 -21.74 -3.20
CA ASP A 204 -3.45 -20.83 -3.44
C ASP A 204 -4.64 -21.06 -2.49
N SER A 205 -4.55 -22.06 -1.60
CA SER A 205 -5.53 -22.31 -0.55
C SER A 205 -5.13 -21.69 0.80
N THR A 206 -3.90 -21.17 0.91
CA THR A 206 -3.40 -20.56 2.14
C THR A 206 -3.87 -19.11 2.26
N LEU A 207 -4.35 -18.75 3.46
CA LEU A 207 -4.74 -17.37 3.78
C LEU A 207 -3.58 -16.40 3.52
N THR A 208 -3.81 -15.38 2.68
CA THR A 208 -2.82 -14.33 2.45
C THR A 208 -2.97 -13.14 3.40
N THR A 209 -3.99 -13.14 4.27
CA THR A 209 -4.23 -12.11 5.29
C THR A 209 -3.28 -12.23 6.49
N PRO A 210 -3.13 -11.16 7.30
CA PRO A 210 -2.33 -11.20 8.51
C PRO A 210 -2.94 -12.13 9.57
N ILE A 211 -2.16 -13.11 10.03
CA ILE A 211 -2.45 -13.95 11.21
C ILE A 211 -1.82 -13.31 12.45
#